data_AF-A0A924KCT4-F1
#
_entry.id   AF-A0A924KCT4-F1
#
_cell.length_a   1.000
_cell.length_b   1.000
_cell.length_c   1.000
_cell.angle_alpha   90.00
_cell.angle_beta   90.00
_cell.angle_gamma   90.00
#
_symmetry.space_group_name_H-M   'P 1'
#
loop_
_entity.id
_entity.type
_entity.pdbx_description
1 polymer ?
#
loop_
_entity_poly.entity_id
_entity_poly.type
_entity_poly.pdbx_seq_one_letter_code
_entity_poly.pdbx_strand_id
1 'polypeptide(L)'
;MKMKNAVISGIIIGLVSALWIVLMQSVGYNPQNVEESSNSWIEYTSILIPFIGLYFGIKGYRKELGGKLSFFEGIFEGFKILAIGGLLAAAASFIYISIFAQDLTVDYMERIFGAMVLGLLFTLVNALLLMNTPKQL
;
A
#
# COMPACT_ATOMS: atom_id res chain seq x y z
N MET A 1 5.72 18.62 13.84
CA MET A 1 4.56 17.71 13.65
C MET A 1 4.82 16.73 12.48
N LYS A 2 5.99 16.06 12.43
CA LYS A 2 6.52 15.38 11.22
C LYS A 2 5.95 13.97 10.94
N MET A 3 5.21 13.35 11.87
CA MET A 3 4.68 11.99 11.70
C MET A 3 3.20 11.93 11.35
N LYS A 4 2.47 13.04 11.53
CA LYS A 4 1.01 13.04 11.36
C LYS A 4 0.60 12.68 9.94
N ASN A 5 1.33 13.19 8.95
CA ASN A 5 1.11 12.90 7.55
C ASN A 5 1.33 11.42 7.21
N ALA A 6 2.46 10.84 7.63
CA ALA A 6 2.74 9.42 7.44
C ALA A 6 1.65 8.52 8.06
N VAL A 7 1.23 8.83 9.29
CA VAL A 7 0.22 8.06 10.02
C VAL A 7 -1.13 8.13 9.31
N ILE A 8 -1.60 9.33 8.95
CA ILE A 8 -2.88 9.50 8.26
C ILE A 8 -2.87 8.78 6.92
N SER A 9 -1.80 8.95 6.12
CA SER A 9 -1.69 8.32 4.81
C SER A 9 -1.63 6.79 4.92
N GLY A 10 -0.88 6.27 5.89
CA GLY A 10 -0.83 4.83 6.18
C GLY A 10 -2.18 4.26 6.60
N ILE A 11 -2.91 4.95 7.49
CA ILE A 11 -4.27 4.56 7.89
C ILE A 11 -5.21 4.52 6.69
N ILE A 12 -5.17 5.54 5.82
CA ILE A 12 -5.99 5.58 4.60
C ILE A 12 -5.69 4.37 3.71
N ILE A 13 -4.41 4.06 3.46
CA ILE A 13 -4.02 2.86 2.69
C ILE A 13 -4.59 1.61 3.33
N GLY A 14 -4.39 1.42 4.65
CA GLY A 14 -4.88 0.25 5.36
C GLY A 14 -6.40 0.06 5.29
N LEU A 15 -7.16 1.15 5.51
CA LEU A 15 -8.62 1.13 5.45
C LEU A 15 -9.15 0.88 4.04
N VAL A 16 -8.56 1.51 3.02
CA VAL A 16 -8.96 1.30 1.63
C VAL A 16 -8.65 -0.13 1.18
N SER A 17 -7.49 -0.68 1.57
CA SER A 17 -7.16 -2.09 1.33
C SER A 17 -8.12 -3.05 2.03
N ALA A 18 -8.47 -2.79 3.30
CA ALA A 18 -9.45 -3.60 4.02
C ALA A 18 -10.84 -3.56 3.36
N LEU A 19 -11.29 -2.37 2.96
CA LEU A 19 -12.54 -2.20 2.22
C LEU A 19 -12.51 -2.94 0.88
N TRP A 20 -11.39 -2.90 0.17
CA TRP A 20 -11.21 -3.61 -1.09
C TRP A 20 -11.39 -5.13 -0.92
N ILE A 21 -10.82 -5.72 0.14
CA ILE A 21 -10.99 -7.15 0.45
C ILE A 21 -12.48 -7.50 0.64
N VAL A 22 -13.21 -6.69 1.41
CA VAL A 22 -14.64 -6.90 1.66
C VAL A 22 -15.47 -6.74 0.39
N LEU A 23 -15.14 -5.75 -0.46
CA LEU A 23 -15.80 -5.54 -1.74
C LEU A 23 -15.57 -6.71 -2.71
N MET A 24 -14.34 -7.22 -2.79
CA MET A 24 -14.02 -8.39 -3.61
C MET A 24 -14.86 -9.60 -3.18
N GLN A 25 -14.95 -9.84 -1.88
CA GLN A 25 -15.75 -10.93 -1.33
C GLN A 25 -17.25 -10.76 -1.64
N SER A 26 -17.79 -9.54 -1.55
CA SER A 26 -19.22 -9.31 -1.80
C SER A 26 -19.64 -9.50 -3.25
N VAL A 27 -18.71 -9.30 -4.20
CA VAL A 27 -18.92 -9.61 -5.62
C VAL A 27 -18.54 -11.05 -5.99
N GLY A 28 -18.17 -11.88 -5.00
CA GLY A 28 -17.88 -13.31 -5.16
C GLY A 28 -16.43 -13.66 -5.48
N TYR A 29 -15.50 -12.71 -5.42
CA TYR A 29 -14.06 -12.97 -5.58
C TYR A 29 -13.36 -13.08 -4.23
N ASN A 30 -12.61 -14.16 -4.05
CA ASN A 30 -11.80 -14.41 -2.88
C ASN A 30 -10.42 -14.95 -3.31
N PRO A 31 -9.44 -14.98 -2.39
CA PRO A 31 -8.10 -15.47 -2.70
C PRO A 31 -8.04 -16.89 -3.27
N GLN A 32 -9.08 -17.72 -3.07
CA GLN A 32 -9.10 -19.11 -3.54
C GLN A 32 -9.64 -19.25 -4.97
N ASN A 33 -10.47 -18.32 -5.45
CA ASN A 33 -11.13 -18.45 -6.76
C ASN A 33 -10.74 -17.37 -7.78
N VAL A 34 -10.10 -16.28 -7.33
CA VAL A 34 -9.80 -15.13 -8.19
C VAL A 34 -8.73 -15.45 -9.23
N GLU A 35 -7.73 -16.28 -8.88
CA GLU A 35 -6.64 -16.66 -9.79
C GLU A 35 -7.11 -17.53 -10.95
N GLU A 36 -8.06 -18.44 -10.69
CA GLU A 36 -8.64 -19.33 -11.71
C GLU A 36 -9.76 -18.65 -12.52
N SER A 37 -10.23 -17.48 -12.08
CA SER A 37 -11.28 -16.74 -12.76
C SER A 37 -10.78 -16.01 -14.00
N SER A 38 -11.65 -15.83 -15.00
CA SER A 38 -11.38 -14.94 -16.15
C SER A 38 -11.16 -13.47 -15.76
N ASN A 39 -11.39 -13.12 -14.50
CA ASN A 39 -11.32 -11.78 -13.95
C ASN A 39 -10.17 -11.59 -12.95
N SER A 40 -9.14 -12.45 -13.00
CA SER A 40 -7.94 -12.34 -12.17
C SER A 40 -7.25 -10.97 -12.27
N TRP A 41 -7.42 -10.26 -13.38
CA TRP A 41 -6.97 -8.87 -13.58
C TRP A 41 -7.45 -7.90 -12.49
N ILE A 42 -8.63 -8.15 -11.90
CA ILE A 42 -9.22 -7.29 -10.84
C ILE A 42 -8.33 -7.28 -9.60
N GLU A 43 -7.71 -8.41 -9.25
CA GLU A 43 -6.83 -8.46 -8.08
C GLU A 43 -5.63 -7.52 -8.24
N TYR A 44 -5.04 -7.47 -9.44
CA TYR A 44 -3.92 -6.57 -9.72
C TYR A 44 -4.29 -5.09 -9.64
N THR A 45 -5.58 -4.73 -9.71
CA THR A 45 -5.99 -3.33 -9.49
C THR A 45 -5.77 -2.86 -8.06
N SER A 46 -5.70 -3.79 -7.08
CA SER A 46 -5.39 -3.46 -5.68
C SER A 46 -4.01 -2.82 -5.50
N ILE A 47 -3.08 -3.08 -6.42
CA ILE A 47 -1.73 -2.49 -6.48
C ILE A 47 -1.78 -0.96 -6.61
N LEU A 48 -2.86 -0.41 -7.17
CA LEU A 48 -3.06 1.04 -7.26
C LEU A 48 -3.23 1.70 -5.89
N ILE A 49 -3.78 0.98 -4.89
CA ILE A 49 -4.02 1.50 -3.56
C ILE A 49 -2.71 1.97 -2.89
N PRO A 50 -1.67 1.11 -2.73
CA PRO A 50 -0.41 1.55 -2.14
C PRO A 50 0.30 2.56 -3.05
N PHE A 51 0.25 2.43 -4.37
CA PHE A 51 0.91 3.39 -5.27
C PHE A 51 0.35 4.82 -5.10
N ILE A 52 -0.98 4.97 -5.18
CA ILE A 52 -1.67 6.26 -5.07
C ILE A 52 -1.55 6.80 -3.65
N GLY A 53 -1.71 5.95 -2.63
CA GLY A 53 -1.58 6.35 -1.23
C GLY A 53 -0.18 6.86 -0.90
N LEU A 54 0.87 6.18 -1.38
CA LEU A 54 2.26 6.62 -1.23
C LEU A 54 2.50 7.94 -1.97
N TYR A 55 1.99 8.08 -3.20
CA TYR A 55 2.11 9.33 -3.96
C TYR A 55 1.56 10.52 -3.18
N PHE A 56 0.30 10.44 -2.72
CA PHE A 56 -0.33 11.54 -1.99
C PHE A 56 0.30 11.77 -0.62
N GLY A 57 0.70 10.72 0.09
CA GLY A 57 1.38 10.84 1.38
C GLY A 57 2.73 11.55 1.24
N ILE A 58 3.58 11.11 0.31
CA ILE A 58 4.90 11.74 0.07
C ILE A 58 4.72 13.17 -0.47
N LYS A 59 3.71 13.41 -1.33
CA LYS A 59 3.39 14.76 -1.82
C LYS A 59 2.92 15.69 -0.70
N GLY A 60 2.14 15.17 0.25
CA GLY A 60 1.74 15.88 1.47
C GLY A 60 2.96 16.27 2.30
N TYR A 61 3.90 15.35 2.48
CA TYR A 61 5.15 15.61 3.19
C TYR A 61 6.02 16.66 2.49
N ARG A 62 6.13 16.61 1.15
CA ARG A 62 6.80 17.66 0.37
C ARG A 62 6.19 19.04 0.63
N LYS A 63 4.86 19.13 0.76
CA LYS A 63 4.18 20.40 1.09
C LYS A 63 4.56 20.88 2.50
N GLU A 64 4.69 19.98 3.47
CA GLU A 64 5.17 20.31 4.82
C GLU A 64 6.62 20.80 4.85
N LEU A 65 7.47 20.31 3.94
CA LEU A 65 8.85 20.77 3.75
C LEU A 65 8.97 22.04 2.88
N GLY A 66 7.86 22.74 2.61
CA GLY A 66 7.89 23.96 1.80
C GLY A 66 8.17 23.72 0.33
N GLY A 67 7.84 22.53 -0.19
CA GLY A 67 7.99 22.18 -1.60
C GLY A 67 9.35 21.59 -1.98
N LYS A 68 10.27 21.47 -1.02
CA LYS A 68 11.59 20.87 -1.17
C LYS A 68 11.59 19.45 -0.59
N LEU A 69 11.87 18.46 -1.43
CA LEU A 69 11.96 17.07 -1.03
C LEU A 69 13.18 16.43 -1.68
N SER A 70 14.11 15.94 -0.87
CA SER A 70 15.19 15.08 -1.36
C SER A 70 14.70 13.64 -1.56
N PHE A 71 15.42 12.88 -2.38
CA PHE A 71 15.10 11.47 -2.64
C PHE A 71 15.00 10.63 -1.35
N PHE A 72 16.00 10.74 -0.47
CA PHE A 72 16.04 9.97 0.77
C PHE A 72 14.93 10.38 1.74
N GLU A 73 14.58 11.66 1.83
CA GLU A 73 13.43 12.12 2.62
C GLU A 73 12.12 11.51 2.12
N GLY A 74 11.95 11.44 0.80
CA GLY A 74 10.82 10.76 0.16
C GLY A 74 10.78 9.26 0.49
N ILE A 75 11.92 8.57 0.44
CA ILE A 75 12.01 7.15 0.81
C ILE A 75 11.64 6.94 2.28
N PHE A 76 12.26 7.70 3.19
CA PHE A 76 12.03 7.55 4.62
C PHE A 76 10.57 7.82 5.00
N GLU A 77 9.95 8.81 4.37
CA GLU A 77 8.52 9.06 4.60
C GLU A 77 7.66 7.94 4.01
N GLY A 78 7.97 7.49 2.79
CA GLY A 78 7.29 6.35 2.17
C GLY A 78 7.34 5.10 3.03
N PHE A 79 8.50 4.75 3.60
CA PHE A 79 8.62 3.60 4.51
C PHE A 79 7.78 3.74 5.79
N LYS A 80 7.65 4.93 6.38
CA LYS A 80 6.74 5.12 7.52
C LYS A 80 5.28 4.88 7.13
N ILE A 81 4.87 5.42 5.99
CA ILE A 81 3.51 5.23 5.44
C ILE A 81 3.26 3.74 5.22
N LEU A 82 4.21 3.06 4.59
CA LEU A 82 4.14 1.64 4.25
C LEU A 82 4.13 0.74 5.49
N ALA A 83 4.92 1.05 6.51
CA ALA A 83 4.93 0.30 7.76
C ALA A 83 3.53 0.33 8.42
N ILE A 84 2.89 1.50 8.45
CA ILE A 84 1.57 1.67 9.05
C ILE A 84 0.49 1.04 8.17
N GLY A 85 0.45 1.39 6.88
CA GLY A 85 -0.57 0.88 5.96
C GLY A 85 -0.44 -0.62 5.67
N GLY A 86 0.79 -1.11 5.53
CA GLY A 86 1.08 -2.53 5.35
C GLY A 86 0.71 -3.36 6.56
N LEU A 87 1.00 -2.89 7.78
CA LEU A 87 0.58 -3.56 9.01
C LEU A 87 -0.95 -3.65 9.12
N LEU A 88 -1.66 -2.55 8.83
CA LEU A 88 -3.12 -2.53 8.86
C LEU A 88 -3.74 -3.42 7.79
N ALA A 89 -3.22 -3.37 6.56
CA ALA A 89 -3.68 -4.21 5.46
C ALA A 89 -3.43 -5.70 5.74
N ALA A 90 -2.25 -6.05 6.27
CA ALA A 90 -1.93 -7.42 6.68
C ALA A 90 -2.84 -7.91 7.81
N ALA A 91 -3.11 -7.06 8.81
CA ALA A 91 -4.03 -7.39 9.89
C ALA A 91 -5.47 -7.61 9.38
N ALA A 92 -5.97 -6.73 8.49
CA ALA A 92 -7.29 -6.88 7.89
C ALA A 92 -7.40 -8.15 7.04
N SER A 93 -6.38 -8.44 6.23
CA SER A 93 -6.30 -9.66 5.43
C SER A 93 -6.21 -10.91 6.30
N PHE A 94 -5.46 -10.87 7.41
CA PHE A 94 -5.38 -11.97 8.35
C PHE A 94 -6.72 -12.25 9.03
N ILE A 95 -7.41 -11.21 9.50
CA ILE A 95 -8.76 -11.33 10.08
C ILE A 95 -9.72 -11.93 9.04
N TYR A 96 -9.69 -11.43 7.80
CA TYR A 96 -10.52 -11.95 6.72
C TYR A 96 -10.29 -13.45 6.49
N ILE A 97 -9.04 -13.88 6.34
CA ILE A 97 -8.70 -15.29 6.14
C ILE A 97 -9.15 -16.13 7.33
N SER A 98 -8.92 -15.67 8.56
CA SER A 98 -9.30 -16.42 9.77
C SER A 98 -10.82 -16.67 9.88
N ILE A 99 -11.65 -15.82 9.27
CA ILE A 99 -13.11 -15.94 9.32
C ILE A 99 -13.64 -16.72 8.10
N PHE A 100 -13.07 -16.49 6.92
CA PHE A 100 -13.68 -16.92 5.64
C PHE A 100 -12.89 -17.99 4.88
N ALA A 101 -11.62 -18.23 5.21
CA ALA A 101 -10.78 -19.23 4.52
C ALA A 101 -10.43 -20.37 5.49
N GLN A 102 -10.79 -21.60 5.11
CA GLN A 102 -10.58 -22.78 5.96
C GLN A 102 -9.16 -23.35 5.88
N ASP A 103 -8.38 -22.99 4.87
CA ASP A 103 -7.00 -23.44 4.67
C ASP A 103 -6.03 -22.25 4.60
N LEU A 104 -5.16 -22.11 5.60
CA LEU A 104 -4.01 -21.21 5.54
C LEU A 104 -2.91 -21.88 4.71
N THR A 105 -2.91 -21.64 3.40
CA THR A 105 -1.87 -22.17 2.50
C THR A 105 -0.64 -21.27 2.43
N VAL A 106 0.46 -21.85 1.97
CA VAL A 106 1.76 -21.18 1.70
C VAL A 106 1.57 -19.96 0.78
N ASP A 107 0.57 -19.98 -0.10
CA ASP A 107 0.24 -18.94 -1.07
C ASP A 107 -0.06 -17.58 -0.41
N TYR A 108 -0.60 -17.57 0.81
CA TYR A 108 -0.87 -16.32 1.52
C TYR A 108 0.40 -15.57 1.93
N MET A 109 1.43 -16.30 2.36
CA MET A 109 2.72 -15.70 2.71
C MET A 109 3.42 -15.12 1.47
N GLU A 110 3.32 -15.82 0.33
CA GLU A 110 3.84 -15.32 -0.95
C GLU A 110 3.17 -14.01 -1.37
N ARG A 111 1.84 -13.93 -1.22
CA ARG A 111 1.07 -12.71 -1.51
C ARG A 111 1.46 -11.53 -0.63
N ILE A 112 1.59 -11.73 0.69
CA ILE A 112 2.05 -10.66 1.59
C ILE A 112 3.47 -10.21 1.22
N PHE A 113 4.37 -11.16 0.95
CA PHE A 113 5.74 -10.86 0.58
C PHE A 113 5.79 -10.08 -0.75
N GLY A 114 5.05 -10.50 -1.76
CA GLY A 114 4.91 -9.79 -3.03
C GLY A 114 4.38 -8.37 -2.85
N ALA A 115 3.36 -8.18 -2.02
CA ALA A 115 2.82 -6.86 -1.69
C ALA A 115 3.85 -5.97 -0.98
N MET A 116 4.67 -6.53 -0.08
CA MET A 116 5.76 -5.81 0.57
C MET A 116 6.81 -5.33 -0.44
N VAL A 117 7.27 -6.23 -1.33
CA VAL A 117 8.26 -5.89 -2.37
C VAL A 117 7.70 -4.80 -3.30
N LEU A 118 6.46 -4.93 -3.76
CA LEU A 118 5.81 -3.91 -4.58
C LEU A 118 5.69 -2.57 -3.86
N GLY A 119 5.33 -2.58 -2.57
CA GLY A 119 5.31 -1.37 -1.77
C GLY A 119 6.67 -0.67 -1.70
N LEU A 120 7.76 -1.43 -1.50
CA LEU A 120 9.11 -0.88 -1.47
C LEU A 120 9.46 -0.25 -2.83
N LEU A 121 9.17 -0.93 -3.94
CA LEU A 121 9.37 -0.39 -5.28
C LEU A 121 8.56 0.89 -5.51
N PHE A 122 7.29 0.91 -5.10
CA PHE A 122 6.46 2.12 -5.19
C PHE A 122 6.95 3.26 -4.33
N THR A 123 7.55 2.97 -3.18
CA THR A 123 8.21 4.00 -2.38
C THR A 123 9.35 4.65 -3.17
N LEU A 124 10.20 3.84 -3.80
CA LEU A 124 11.31 4.34 -4.62
C LEU A 124 10.79 5.16 -5.80
N VAL A 125 9.80 4.64 -6.54
CA VAL A 125 9.21 5.33 -7.68
C VAL A 125 8.59 6.66 -7.26
N ASN A 126 7.76 6.68 -6.21
CA ASN A 126 7.12 7.92 -5.77
C ASN A 126 8.12 8.94 -5.22
N ALA A 127 9.18 8.49 -4.53
CA ALA A 127 10.25 9.37 -4.10
C ALA A 127 10.98 10.01 -5.30
N LEU A 128 11.28 9.24 -6.35
CA LEU A 128 11.88 9.77 -7.58
C LEU A 128 10.96 10.74 -8.32
N LEU A 129 9.65 10.43 -8.38
CA LEU A 129 8.67 11.28 -9.06
C LEU A 129 8.47 12.63 -8.36
N LEU A 130 8.63 12.68 -7.04
CA LEU A 130 8.30 13.86 -6.23
C LEU A 130 9.50 14.68 -5.78
N MET A 131 10.72 14.13 -5.86
CA MET A 131 11.93 14.83 -5.46
C MET A 131 12.18 16.07 -6.32
N ASN A 132 12.82 17.06 -5.72
CA ASN A 132 13.36 18.19 -6.47
C ASN A 132 14.70 17.80 -7.11
N THR A 133 14.97 18.35 -8.30
CA THR A 133 16.31 18.23 -8.89
C THR A 133 17.36 18.84 -7.95
N PRO A 134 18.61 18.32 -7.92
CA PRO A 134 19.66 18.82 -7.04
C PRO A 134 19.93 20.32 -7.13
N LYS A 135 19.62 20.94 -8.27
CA LYS A 135 19.73 22.40 -8.49
C LYS A 135 18.67 23.24 -7.77
N GLN A 136 17.64 22.60 -7.20
CA GLN A 136 16.46 23.25 -6.59
C GLN A 136 16.25 22.85 -5.12
N LEU A 137 17.20 22.12 -4.53
CA LEU A 137 17.20 21.75 -3.10
C LEU A 137 17.76 22.90 -2.26
#